data_AF-A0AB39WHR0-F1
#
_entry.id   AF-A0AB39WHR0-F1
#
_cell.length_a   1.000
_cell.length_b   1.000
_cell.length_c   1.000
_cell.angle_alpha   90.00
_cell.angle_beta   90.00
_cell.angle_gamma   90.00
#
_symmetry.space_group_name_H-M   'P 1'
#
loop_
_entity.id
_entity.type
_entity.pdbx_description
1 polymer ?
#
loop_
_entity_poly.entity_id
_entity_poly.type
_entity_poly.pdbx_seq_one_letter_code
_entity_poly.pdbx_strand_id
1 'polypeptide(L)'
;MDITEILFKIYKDITDSEKTFVKKFYIYLMIAVSLYVTDNIIGFSYFQSVSNKLEKTKEINLILKDSCELSTDELTTLKLLRTDIINHKNIKDNLYSFFSNISFTSSKNPITTKPIETKPIIERDLNVHFYTSASSILLLMIGMFFAGLADKNSSLIIKFFVILFLELLLYPFAYLFSKLLFLIPVINNTPLLNYILNVFLSFLIPFILYYIPTKLNNRNK
;
A
#
# COMPACT_ATOMS: atom_id res chain seq x y z
N MET A 1 19.70 -26.94 -7.37
CA MET A 1 20.32 -25.71 -6.85
C MET A 1 20.01 -25.66 -5.37
N ASP A 2 21.04 -25.72 -4.54
CA ASP A 2 20.88 -25.82 -3.08
C ASP A 2 20.40 -24.48 -2.51
N ILE A 3 19.61 -24.50 -1.43
CA ILE A 3 19.11 -23.29 -0.75
C ILE A 3 20.28 -22.45 -0.26
N THR A 4 21.34 -23.10 0.23
CA THR A 4 22.59 -22.45 0.67
C THR A 4 23.26 -21.71 -0.48
N GLU A 5 23.28 -22.30 -1.68
CA GLU A 5 23.86 -21.73 -2.90
C GLU A 5 23.07 -20.50 -3.39
N ILE A 6 21.74 -20.54 -3.28
CA ILE A 6 20.84 -19.41 -3.55
C ILE A 6 21.11 -18.25 -2.59
N LEU A 7 21.16 -18.54 -1.28
CA LEU A 7 21.38 -17.53 -0.24
C LEU A 7 22.76 -16.88 -0.38
N PHE A 8 23.80 -17.66 -0.68
CA PHE A 8 25.14 -17.14 -0.91
C PHE A 8 25.19 -16.20 -2.13
N LYS A 9 24.47 -16.56 -3.20
CA LYS A 9 24.36 -15.71 -4.39
C LYS A 9 23.64 -14.39 -4.11
N ILE A 10 22.53 -14.43 -3.34
CA ILE A 10 21.80 -13.23 -2.92
C ILE A 10 22.69 -12.33 -2.05
N TYR A 11 23.40 -12.91 -1.07
CA TYR A 11 24.33 -12.17 -0.21
C TYR A 11 25.44 -11.48 -1.02
N LYS A 12 26.06 -12.21 -1.95
CA LYS A 12 27.06 -11.66 -2.85
C LYS A 12 26.49 -10.51 -3.68
N ASP A 13 25.29 -10.68 -4.22
CA ASP A 13 24.64 -9.69 -5.08
C ASP A 13 24.24 -8.39 -4.33
N ILE A 14 23.98 -8.46 -3.03
CA ILE A 14 23.69 -7.28 -2.19
C ILE A 14 25.00 -6.55 -1.81
N THR A 15 26.03 -7.31 -1.47
CA THR A 15 27.30 -6.79 -0.93
C THR A 15 28.23 -6.25 -2.01
N ASP A 16 28.07 -6.71 -3.25
CA ASP A 16 28.87 -6.30 -4.40
C ASP A 16 28.74 -4.80 -4.71
N SER A 17 29.80 -4.02 -4.49
CA SER A 17 29.86 -2.57 -4.70
C SER A 17 29.76 -2.15 -6.17
N GLU A 18 30.00 -3.06 -7.12
CA GLU A 18 29.95 -2.76 -8.55
C GLU A 18 28.52 -2.76 -9.12
N LYS A 19 27.55 -3.31 -8.38
CA LYS A 19 26.15 -3.33 -8.82
C LYS A 19 25.47 -1.99 -8.59
N THR A 20 24.74 -1.54 -9.61
CA THR A 20 23.93 -0.32 -9.54
C THR A 20 22.92 -0.39 -8.39
N PHE A 21 22.73 0.73 -7.69
CA PHE A 21 21.77 0.88 -6.59
C PHE A 21 20.39 0.28 -6.91
N VAL A 22 19.94 0.44 -8.16
CA VAL A 22 18.67 -0.10 -8.67
C VAL A 22 18.58 -1.63 -8.55
N LYS A 23 19.66 -2.37 -8.87
CA LYS A 23 19.67 -3.84 -8.74
C LYS A 23 19.61 -4.27 -7.28
N LYS A 24 20.33 -3.58 -6.39
CA LYS A 24 20.29 -3.86 -4.95
C LYS A 24 18.92 -3.58 -4.36
N PHE A 25 18.33 -2.45 -4.73
CA PHE A 25 16.97 -2.08 -4.34
C PHE A 25 15.95 -3.14 -4.76
N TYR A 26 16.04 -3.65 -5.99
CA TYR A 26 15.16 -4.72 -6.46
C TYR A 26 15.29 -5.99 -5.63
N ILE A 27 16.51 -6.41 -5.27
CA ILE A 27 16.74 -7.58 -4.42
C ILE A 27 16.15 -7.35 -3.03
N TYR A 28 16.36 -6.18 -2.41
CA TYR A 28 15.75 -5.83 -1.12
C TYR A 28 14.22 -5.86 -1.19
N LEU A 29 13.64 -5.30 -2.25
CA LEU A 29 12.19 -5.31 -2.47
C LEU A 29 11.66 -6.74 -2.58
N MET A 30 12.32 -7.61 -3.34
CA MET A 30 11.94 -9.02 -3.48
C MET A 30 12.00 -9.78 -2.17
N ILE A 31 13.04 -9.55 -1.34
CA ILE A 31 13.15 -10.14 0.00
C ILE A 31 12.01 -9.65 0.89
N ALA A 32 11.73 -8.33 0.90
CA ALA A 32 10.67 -7.75 1.71
C ALA A 32 9.27 -8.28 1.31
N VAL A 33 9.00 -8.37 0.00
CA VAL A 33 7.75 -8.95 -0.52
C VAL A 33 7.64 -10.42 -0.16
N SER A 34 8.72 -11.20 -0.30
CA SER A 34 8.73 -12.62 0.06
C SER A 34 8.42 -12.82 1.54
N LEU A 35 9.10 -12.08 2.44
CA LEU A 35 8.82 -12.11 3.88
C LEU A 35 7.37 -11.73 4.20
N TYR A 36 6.84 -10.70 3.53
CA TYR A 36 5.45 -10.29 3.69
C TYR A 36 4.47 -11.38 3.26
N VAL A 37 4.70 -12.03 2.11
CA VAL A 37 3.86 -13.12 1.61
C VAL A 37 3.94 -14.34 2.52
N THR A 38 5.14 -14.73 2.94
CA THR A 38 5.34 -15.85 3.87
C THR A 38 4.61 -15.61 5.19
N ASP A 39 4.66 -14.39 5.74
CA ASP A 39 3.94 -14.04 6.96
C ASP A 39 2.42 -14.08 6.78
N ASN A 40 1.88 -13.67 5.62
CA ASN A 40 0.45 -13.76 5.32
C ASN A 40 -0.02 -15.21 5.09
N ILE A 41 0.81 -16.08 4.50
CA ILE A 41 0.47 -17.49 4.27
C ILE A 41 0.52 -18.29 5.56
N ILE A 42 1.61 -18.15 6.32
CA ILE A 42 1.81 -18.90 7.57
C ILE A 42 0.97 -18.29 8.69
N GLY A 43 0.62 -17.00 8.58
CA GLY A 43 -0.08 -16.26 9.63
C GLY A 43 0.78 -16.06 10.88
N PHE A 44 2.11 -16.18 10.77
CA PHE A 44 3.02 -16.23 11.91
C PHE A 44 2.82 -15.02 12.85
N SER A 45 2.84 -13.80 12.32
CA SER A 45 2.60 -12.58 13.12
C SER A 45 1.22 -12.56 13.78
N TYR A 46 0.19 -13.07 13.11
CA TYR A 46 -1.17 -13.13 13.65
C TYR A 46 -1.24 -14.12 14.81
N PHE A 47 -0.73 -15.34 14.62
CA PHE A 47 -0.71 -16.36 15.67
C PHE A 47 0.07 -15.93 16.89
N GLN A 48 1.26 -15.34 16.70
CA GLN A 48 2.07 -14.88 17.83
C GLN A 48 1.38 -13.73 18.59
N SER A 49 0.76 -12.80 17.88
CA SER A 49 -0.02 -11.70 18.50
C SER A 49 -1.20 -12.23 19.32
N VAL A 50 -2.01 -13.11 18.74
CA VAL A 50 -3.19 -13.68 19.40
C VAL A 50 -2.79 -14.56 20.59
N SER A 51 -1.74 -15.38 20.44
CA SER A 51 -1.22 -16.22 21.51
C SER A 51 -0.76 -15.37 22.71
N ASN A 52 0.04 -14.33 22.45
CA ASN A 52 0.53 -13.45 23.50
C ASN A 52 -0.62 -12.71 24.22
N LYS A 53 -1.64 -12.27 23.47
CA LYS A 53 -2.83 -11.64 24.06
C LYS A 53 -3.59 -12.61 24.96
N LEU A 54 -3.75 -13.86 24.51
CA LEU A 54 -4.47 -14.88 25.25
C LEU A 54 -3.75 -15.27 26.53
N GLU A 55 -2.42 -15.43 26.48
CA GLU A 55 -1.58 -15.74 27.63
C GLU A 55 -1.68 -14.64 28.70
N LYS A 56 -1.43 -13.38 28.32
CA LYS A 56 -1.54 -12.24 29.25
C LYS A 56 -2.95 -12.06 29.81
N THR A 57 -3.98 -12.31 29.01
CA THR A 57 -5.38 -12.25 29.47
C THR A 57 -5.66 -13.37 30.48
N LYS A 58 -5.08 -14.56 30.29
CA LYS A 58 -5.20 -15.68 31.22
C LYS A 58 -4.53 -15.36 32.54
N GLU A 59 -3.33 -14.78 32.53
CA GLU A 59 -2.62 -14.33 33.74
C GLU A 59 -3.45 -13.29 34.51
N ILE A 60 -3.99 -12.27 33.83
CA ILE A 60 -4.84 -11.27 34.48
C ILE A 60 -6.11 -11.90 35.07
N ASN A 61 -6.72 -12.86 34.37
CA ASN A 61 -7.90 -13.56 34.87
C ASN A 61 -7.60 -14.42 36.11
N LEU A 62 -6.39 -14.98 36.21
CA LEU A 62 -5.96 -15.69 37.42
C LEU A 62 -5.82 -14.72 38.60
N ILE A 63 -5.15 -13.59 38.39
CA ILE A 63 -5.00 -12.53 39.42
C ILE A 63 -6.36 -11.99 39.87
N LEU A 64 -7.30 -11.76 38.93
CA LEU A 64 -8.66 -11.32 39.25
C LEU A 64 -9.49 -12.37 39.98
N LYS A 65 -9.19 -13.66 39.82
CA LYS A 65 -9.89 -14.75 40.51
C LYS A 65 -9.46 -14.87 41.98
N ASP A 66 -8.19 -14.55 42.27
CA ASP A 66 -7.62 -14.52 43.62
C ASP A 66 -7.77 -13.14 44.29
N SER A 67 -8.86 -12.43 43.98
CA SER A 67 -9.08 -11.00 44.29
C SER A 67 -9.27 -10.63 45.76
N CYS A 68 -9.10 -11.57 46.69
CA CYS A 68 -9.27 -11.35 48.13
C CYS A 68 -8.23 -10.37 48.73
N GLU A 69 -7.09 -10.16 48.07
CA GLU A 69 -5.99 -9.31 48.55
C GLU A 69 -5.83 -8.00 47.77
N LEU A 70 -6.64 -7.77 46.72
CA LEU A 70 -6.52 -6.60 45.86
C LEU A 70 -7.34 -5.42 46.37
N SER A 71 -6.74 -4.23 46.34
CA SER A 71 -7.47 -2.97 46.54
C SER A 71 -8.43 -2.69 45.38
N THR A 72 -9.42 -1.82 45.62
CA THR A 72 -10.38 -1.40 44.59
C THR A 72 -9.72 -0.74 43.37
N ASP A 73 -8.61 -0.04 43.58
CA ASP A 73 -7.86 0.65 42.52
C ASP A 73 -7.05 -0.34 41.68
N GLU A 74 -6.41 -1.33 42.30
CA GLU A 74 -5.70 -2.40 41.58
C GLU A 74 -6.67 -3.22 40.74
N LEU A 75 -7.85 -3.54 41.28
CA LEU A 75 -8.88 -4.29 40.58
C LEU A 75 -9.42 -3.53 39.36
N THR A 76 -9.54 -2.21 39.46
CA THR A 76 -9.93 -1.34 38.34
C THR A 76 -8.82 -1.28 37.29
N THR A 77 -7.57 -1.14 37.71
CA THR A 77 -6.40 -1.09 36.84
C THR A 77 -6.21 -2.39 36.07
N LEU A 78 -6.36 -3.55 36.72
CA LEU A 78 -6.29 -4.87 36.08
C LEU A 78 -7.39 -5.08 35.02
N LYS A 79 -8.61 -4.61 35.29
CA LYS A 79 -9.71 -4.64 34.31
C LYS A 79 -9.43 -3.76 33.10
N LEU A 80 -8.89 -2.55 33.32
CA LEU A 80 -8.49 -1.66 32.22
C LEU A 80 -7.36 -2.27 31.39
N LEU A 81 -6.32 -2.81 32.04
CA LEU A 81 -5.19 -3.46 31.37
C LEU A 81 -5.64 -4.66 30.52
N ARG A 82 -6.56 -5.49 31.03
CA ARG A 82 -7.15 -6.60 30.26
C ARG A 82 -7.84 -6.11 28.99
N THR A 83 -8.67 -5.08 29.12
CA THR A 83 -9.37 -4.48 27.98
C THR A 83 -8.38 -3.90 26.97
N ASP A 84 -7.31 -3.26 27.45
CA ASP A 84 -6.29 -2.66 26.60
C ASP A 84 -5.51 -3.72 25.82
N ILE A 85 -5.09 -4.81 26.47
CA ILE A 85 -4.39 -5.94 25.82
C ILE A 85 -5.24 -6.61 24.74
N ILE A 86 -6.53 -6.84 25.02
CA ILE A 86 -7.46 -7.46 24.06
C ILE A 86 -7.60 -6.55 22.83
N ASN A 87 -7.81 -5.25 23.06
CA ASN A 87 -8.11 -4.27 22.02
C ASN A 87 -6.86 -3.71 21.33
N HIS A 88 -5.66 -3.98 21.84
CA HIS A 88 -4.42 -3.44 21.29
C HIS A 88 -4.25 -3.83 19.83
N LYS A 89 -4.12 -2.85 18.93
CA LYS A 89 -3.94 -3.06 17.50
C LYS A 89 -2.46 -3.03 17.16
N ASN A 90 -2.02 -4.01 16.37
CA ASN A 90 -0.63 -4.05 15.93
C ASN A 90 -0.39 -2.98 14.86
N ILE A 91 0.89 -2.66 14.59
CA ILE A 91 1.26 -1.73 13.52
C ILE A 91 0.64 -2.15 12.18
N LYS A 92 0.55 -3.46 11.90
CA LYS A 92 -0.13 -3.99 10.71
C LYS A 92 -1.62 -3.63 10.67
N ASP A 93 -2.32 -3.74 11.80
CA ASP A 93 -3.74 -3.38 11.90
C ASP A 93 -3.95 -1.86 11.79
N ASN A 94 -3.01 -1.08 12.34
CA ASN A 94 -3.02 0.38 12.24
C ASN A 94 -2.71 0.85 10.80
N LEU A 95 -1.76 0.22 10.12
CA LEU A 95 -1.48 0.50 8.71
C LEU A 95 -2.64 0.06 7.82
N TYR A 96 -3.17 -1.16 8.03
CA TYR A 96 -4.34 -1.63 7.28
C TYR A 96 -5.53 -0.72 7.48
N SER A 97 -5.85 -0.35 8.72
CA SER A 97 -6.94 0.60 9.01
C SER A 97 -6.65 1.99 8.46
N PHE A 98 -5.41 2.47 8.49
CA PHE A 98 -5.03 3.72 7.83
C PHE A 98 -5.29 3.65 6.32
N PHE A 99 -4.77 2.62 5.63
CA PHE A 99 -4.95 2.46 4.19
C PHE A 99 -6.39 2.14 3.77
N SER A 100 -7.16 1.43 4.59
CA SER A 100 -8.57 1.13 4.33
C SER A 100 -9.49 2.32 4.64
N ASN A 101 -9.14 3.14 5.63
CA ASN A 101 -9.84 4.39 5.95
C ASN A 101 -9.37 5.57 5.11
N ILE A 102 -8.37 5.41 4.25
CA ILE A 102 -8.08 6.32 3.12
C ILE A 102 -9.15 6.15 2.02
N SER A 103 -10.43 6.17 2.43
CA SER A 103 -11.55 6.49 1.57
C SER A 103 -11.75 8.00 1.62
N PHE A 104 -11.22 8.72 0.64
CA PHE A 104 -11.53 10.14 0.42
C PHE A 104 -12.95 10.36 -0.14
N THR A 105 -13.85 9.41 -0.01
CA THR A 105 -15.28 9.68 -0.16
C THR A 105 -15.68 10.65 0.94
N SER A 106 -16.20 11.82 0.56
CA SER A 106 -16.76 12.82 1.48
C SER A 106 -17.52 12.09 2.58
N SER A 107 -17.04 12.23 3.81
CA SER A 107 -17.70 11.68 4.98
C SER A 107 -19.16 12.14 4.93
N LYS A 108 -20.07 11.23 4.61
CA LYS A 108 -21.48 11.38 4.95
C LYS A 108 -21.55 11.17 6.46
N ASN A 109 -21.09 12.18 7.21
CA ASN A 109 -21.53 12.33 8.59
C ASN A 109 -23.04 12.53 8.48
N PRO A 110 -23.88 11.65 9.05
CA PRO A 110 -25.30 11.93 9.16
C PRO A 110 -25.46 12.99 10.27
N ILE A 111 -25.19 14.25 9.93
CA ILE A 111 -25.61 15.37 10.76
C ILE A 111 -27.09 15.56 10.45
N THR A 112 -27.93 15.09 11.36
CA THR A 112 -29.35 15.38 11.42
C THR A 112 -29.53 16.88 11.61
N THR A 113 -29.56 17.64 10.51
CA THR A 113 -29.98 19.04 10.51
C THR A 113 -30.87 19.28 9.29
N LYS A 114 -31.95 20.01 9.55
CA LYS A 114 -33.05 20.43 8.65
C LYS A 114 -32.62 20.69 7.20
N PRO A 115 -33.51 20.49 6.22
CA PRO A 115 -33.18 20.59 4.80
C PRO A 115 -32.88 22.04 4.45
N ILE A 116 -31.61 22.40 4.53
CA ILE A 116 -31.06 23.50 3.75
C ILE A 116 -31.00 22.92 2.33
N GLU A 117 -31.50 23.66 1.33
CA GLU A 117 -31.33 23.34 -0.08
C GLU A 117 -29.83 23.34 -0.42
N THR A 118 -29.16 22.25 -0.08
CA THR A 118 -27.80 21.97 -0.51
C THR A 118 -27.88 21.63 -1.99
N LYS A 119 -27.27 22.50 -2.81
CA LYS A 119 -26.96 22.17 -4.20
C LYS A 119 -26.46 20.72 -4.26
N PRO A 120 -26.93 19.89 -5.19
CA PRO A 120 -26.59 18.48 -5.22
C PRO A 120 -25.07 18.36 -5.19
N ILE A 121 -24.55 17.61 -4.21
CA ILE A 121 -23.14 17.27 -4.14
C ILE A 121 -22.89 16.40 -5.37
N ILE A 122 -22.21 16.95 -6.37
CA ILE A 122 -21.93 16.21 -7.59
C ILE A 122 -20.82 15.20 -7.27
N GLU A 123 -21.22 13.95 -7.11
CA GLU A 123 -20.33 12.83 -6.86
C GLU A 123 -19.57 12.46 -8.14
N ARG A 124 -18.25 12.25 -8.03
CA ARG A 124 -17.42 11.75 -9.12
C ARG A 124 -17.55 10.24 -9.19
N ASP A 125 -17.71 9.70 -10.40
CA ASP A 125 -17.52 8.27 -10.64
C ASP A 125 -16.06 7.89 -10.35
N LEU A 126 -15.89 6.93 -9.43
CA LEU A 126 -14.59 6.45 -8.96
C LEU A 126 -13.82 5.69 -10.04
N ASN A 127 -14.50 4.93 -10.89
CA ASN A 127 -13.89 4.15 -11.97
C ASN A 127 -13.38 5.09 -13.06
N VAL A 128 -14.22 6.02 -13.50
CA VAL A 128 -13.83 7.03 -14.51
C VAL A 128 -12.68 7.89 -13.98
N HIS A 129 -12.73 8.28 -12.70
CA HIS A 129 -11.62 8.99 -12.05
C HIS A 129 -10.33 8.16 -12.07
N PHE A 130 -10.39 6.87 -11.75
CA PHE A 130 -9.22 6.00 -11.77
C PHE A 130 -8.61 5.91 -13.17
N TYR A 131 -9.41 5.61 -14.19
CA TYR A 131 -8.90 5.47 -15.57
C TYR A 131 -8.31 6.77 -16.11
N THR A 132 -8.94 7.91 -15.83
CA THR A 132 -8.47 9.23 -16.28
C THR A 132 -7.24 9.70 -15.53
N SER A 133 -7.14 9.42 -14.23
CA SER A 133 -6.00 9.83 -13.41
C SER A 133 -4.77 8.95 -13.58
N ALA A 134 -4.97 7.66 -13.83
CA ALA A 134 -3.89 6.70 -14.03
C ALA A 134 -3.58 6.44 -15.51
N SER A 135 -4.11 7.22 -16.45
CA SER A 135 -4.05 6.89 -17.88
C SER A 135 -2.64 6.70 -18.43
N SER A 136 -1.65 7.47 -17.98
CA SER A 136 -0.26 7.32 -18.41
C SER A 136 0.37 6.01 -17.94
N ILE A 137 0.09 5.60 -16.70
CA ILE A 137 0.59 4.34 -16.12
C ILE A 137 -0.13 3.15 -16.76
N LEU A 138 -1.45 3.24 -16.96
CA LEU A 138 -2.23 2.21 -17.64
C LEU A 138 -1.77 2.02 -19.09
N LEU A 139 -1.49 3.11 -19.82
CA LEU A 139 -0.94 3.05 -21.16
C LEU A 139 0.45 2.37 -21.16
N LEU A 140 1.27 2.66 -20.15
CA LEU A 140 2.56 2.00 -19.97
C LEU A 140 2.41 0.50 -19.66
N MET A 141 1.43 0.10 -18.84
CA MET A 141 1.12 -1.32 -18.58
C MET A 141 0.75 -2.04 -19.88
N ILE A 142 -0.16 -1.45 -20.67
CA ILE A 142 -0.54 -1.99 -21.99
C ILE A 142 0.68 -2.07 -22.92
N GLY A 143 1.50 -1.01 -22.98
CA GLY A 143 2.72 -0.99 -23.79
C GLY A 143 3.72 -2.06 -23.37
N MET A 144 3.90 -2.27 -22.06
CA MET A 144 4.77 -3.31 -21.52
C MET A 144 4.26 -4.72 -21.82
N PHE A 145 2.95 -4.95 -21.79
CA PHE A 145 2.35 -6.21 -22.19
C PHE A 145 2.77 -6.58 -23.63
N PHE A 146 2.59 -5.65 -24.59
CA PHE A 146 2.98 -5.89 -25.97
C PHE A 146 4.50 -5.98 -26.16
N ALA A 147 5.27 -5.14 -25.47
CA ALA A 147 6.74 -5.18 -25.53
C ALA A 147 7.30 -6.52 -25.01
N GLY A 148 6.75 -7.04 -23.91
CA GLY A 148 7.14 -8.34 -23.35
C GLY A 148 6.82 -9.51 -24.29
N LEU A 149 5.68 -9.44 -25.01
CA LEU A 149 5.33 -10.45 -26.01
C LEU A 149 6.24 -10.40 -27.23
N ALA A 150 6.68 -9.21 -27.65
CA ALA A 150 7.52 -8.99 -28.81
C ALA A 150 8.97 -9.48 -28.67
N ASP A 151 9.46 -9.71 -27.44
CA ASP A 151 10.81 -10.26 -27.21
C ASP A 151 10.95 -11.65 -27.87
N LYS A 152 11.96 -11.89 -28.71
CA LYS A 152 12.14 -13.19 -29.36
C LYS A 152 13.05 -14.15 -28.59
N ASN A 153 13.75 -13.66 -27.58
CA ASN A 153 14.85 -14.39 -26.94
C ASN A 153 14.40 -15.21 -25.72
N SER A 154 13.23 -14.90 -25.16
CA SER A 154 12.70 -15.55 -23.97
C SER A 154 11.60 -16.56 -24.30
N SER A 155 11.49 -17.63 -23.50
CA SER A 155 10.37 -18.57 -23.62
C SER A 155 9.03 -17.91 -23.21
N LEU A 156 7.92 -18.39 -23.78
CA LEU A 156 6.59 -17.81 -23.56
C LEU A 156 6.18 -17.79 -22.08
N ILE A 157 6.55 -18.84 -21.33
CA ILE A 157 6.28 -18.94 -19.88
C ILE A 157 7.02 -17.83 -19.12
N ILE A 158 8.31 -17.60 -19.43
CA ILE A 158 9.09 -16.54 -18.78
C ILE A 158 8.48 -15.18 -19.07
N LYS A 159 8.09 -14.91 -20.32
CA LYS A 159 7.42 -13.65 -20.70
C LYS A 159 6.15 -13.43 -19.90
N PHE A 160 5.31 -14.45 -19.77
CA PHE A 160 4.06 -14.36 -19.02
C PHE A 160 4.32 -13.97 -17.56
N PHE A 161 5.25 -14.64 -16.88
CA PHE A 161 5.59 -14.29 -15.50
C PHE A 161 6.20 -12.89 -15.36
N VAL A 162 7.06 -12.48 -16.29
CA VAL A 162 7.64 -11.13 -16.29
C VAL A 162 6.56 -10.06 -16.48
N ILE A 163 5.66 -10.24 -17.44
CA ILE A 163 4.53 -9.32 -17.69
C ILE A 163 3.62 -9.26 -16.47
N LEU A 164 3.21 -10.41 -15.93
CA LEU A 164 2.35 -10.49 -14.75
C LEU A 164 2.99 -9.79 -13.54
N PHE A 165 4.29 -10.02 -13.32
CA PHE A 165 5.02 -9.39 -12.23
C PHE A 165 5.12 -7.86 -12.41
N LEU A 166 5.41 -7.38 -13.62
CA LEU A 166 5.46 -5.96 -13.92
C LEU A 166 4.10 -5.28 -13.76
N GLU A 167 3.02 -5.90 -14.22
CA GLU A 167 1.65 -5.38 -14.03
C GLU A 167 1.27 -5.32 -12.56
N LEU A 168 1.57 -6.37 -11.78
CA LEU A 168 1.35 -6.40 -10.34
C LEU A 168 2.15 -5.31 -9.62
N LEU A 169 3.36 -5.01 -10.09
CA LEU A 169 4.20 -3.95 -9.51
C LEU A 169 3.68 -2.56 -9.87
N LEU A 170 3.19 -2.34 -11.10
CA LEU A 170 2.72 -1.04 -11.59
C LEU A 170 1.32 -0.66 -11.10
N TYR A 171 0.45 -1.64 -10.86
CA TYR A 171 -0.93 -1.37 -10.44
C TYR A 171 -1.04 -0.57 -9.14
N PRO A 172 -0.27 -0.85 -8.06
CA PRO A 172 -0.22 0.00 -6.87
C PRO A 172 0.19 1.46 -7.17
N PHE A 173 1.12 1.68 -8.11
CA PHE A 173 1.49 3.04 -8.52
C PHE A 173 0.33 3.73 -9.26
N ALA A 174 -0.37 3.03 -10.15
CA ALA A 174 -1.58 3.54 -10.80
C ALA A 174 -2.64 3.95 -9.77
N TYR A 175 -2.86 3.11 -8.76
CA TYR A 175 -3.81 3.37 -7.68
C TYR A 175 -3.42 4.59 -6.83
N LEU A 176 -2.17 4.65 -6.37
CA LEU A 176 -1.66 5.80 -5.60
C LEU A 176 -1.74 7.09 -6.39
N PHE A 177 -1.37 7.04 -7.67
CA PHE A 177 -1.40 8.20 -8.55
C PHE A 177 -2.83 8.70 -8.80
N SER A 178 -3.79 7.78 -8.98
CA SER A 178 -5.22 8.11 -9.02
C SER A 178 -5.69 8.81 -7.74
N LYS A 179 -5.24 8.34 -6.56
CA LYS A 179 -5.58 8.96 -5.28
C LYS A 179 -4.99 10.37 -5.14
N LEU A 180 -3.77 10.61 -5.63
CA LEU A 180 -3.16 11.95 -5.63
C LEU A 180 -3.99 12.94 -6.45
N LEU A 181 -4.43 12.55 -7.65
CA LEU A 181 -5.26 13.43 -8.50
C LEU A 181 -6.71 13.54 -8.00
N PHE A 182 -7.17 12.62 -7.15
CA PHE A 182 -8.46 12.76 -6.48
C PHE A 182 -8.50 13.94 -5.52
N LEU A 183 -7.34 14.43 -5.03
CA LEU A 183 -7.25 15.61 -4.16
C LEU A 183 -7.67 16.90 -4.86
N ILE A 184 -7.73 16.92 -6.19
CA ILE A 184 -8.21 18.07 -6.96
C ILE A 184 -9.73 18.18 -6.74
N PRO A 185 -10.22 19.30 -6.17
CA PRO A 185 -11.65 19.51 -5.96
C PRO A 185 -12.40 19.60 -7.31
N VAL A 186 -13.69 19.29 -7.31
CA VAL A 186 -14.51 19.37 -8.53
C VAL A 186 -14.58 20.82 -9.01
N ILE A 187 -14.12 21.07 -10.23
CA ILE A 187 -14.05 22.40 -10.83
C ILE A 187 -15.40 22.70 -11.50
N ASN A 188 -15.92 23.90 -11.27
CA ASN A 188 -17.18 24.39 -11.86
C ASN A 188 -18.39 23.48 -11.63
N ASN A 189 -18.39 22.69 -10.55
CA ASN A 189 -19.48 21.75 -10.26
C ASN A 189 -19.72 20.78 -11.44
N THR A 190 -18.69 20.40 -12.19
CA THR A 190 -18.79 19.38 -13.24
C THR A 190 -17.59 18.43 -13.17
N PRO A 191 -17.79 17.10 -13.12
CA PRO A 191 -16.69 16.14 -13.00
C PRO A 191 -15.92 15.97 -14.32
N LEU A 192 -16.53 16.32 -15.45
CA LEU A 192 -15.93 16.21 -16.78
C LEU A 192 -14.62 16.99 -16.90
N LEU A 193 -14.58 18.22 -16.40
CA LEU A 193 -13.38 19.05 -16.49
C LEU A 193 -12.25 18.48 -15.63
N ASN A 194 -12.59 17.89 -14.48
CA ASN A 194 -11.64 17.14 -13.66
C ASN A 194 -11.09 15.93 -14.41
N TYR A 195 -11.92 15.16 -15.11
CA TYR A 195 -11.45 14.00 -15.88
C TYR A 195 -10.48 14.40 -16.99
N ILE A 196 -10.77 15.46 -17.74
CA ILE A 196 -9.88 15.99 -18.77
C ILE A 196 -8.56 16.46 -18.14
N LEU A 197 -8.64 17.22 -17.05
CA LEU A 197 -7.48 17.70 -16.31
C LEU A 197 -6.63 16.54 -15.78
N ASN A 198 -7.27 15.50 -15.23
CA ASN A 198 -6.60 14.32 -14.70
C ASN A 198 -5.81 13.60 -15.79
N VAL A 199 -6.37 13.43 -17.00
CA VAL A 199 -5.63 12.86 -18.13
C VAL A 199 -4.40 13.70 -18.43
N PHE A 200 -4.54 15.02 -18.56
CA PHE A 200 -3.42 15.92 -18.85
C PHE A 200 -2.33 15.85 -17.77
N LEU A 201 -2.72 15.95 -16.49
CA LEU A 201 -1.80 15.84 -15.35
C LEU A 201 -1.13 14.47 -15.29
N SER A 202 -1.84 13.41 -15.69
CA SER A 202 -1.30 12.05 -15.67
C SER A 202 -0.07 11.90 -16.56
N PHE A 203 -0.02 12.63 -17.68
CA PHE A 203 1.14 12.66 -18.59
C PHE A 203 2.15 13.74 -18.21
N LEU A 204 1.67 14.91 -17.74
CA LEU A 204 2.53 16.04 -17.41
C LEU A 204 3.46 15.73 -16.23
N ILE A 205 2.96 15.09 -15.16
CA ILE A 205 3.76 14.86 -13.95
C ILE A 205 4.96 13.94 -14.23
N PRO A 206 4.80 12.74 -14.84
CA PRO A 206 5.95 11.92 -15.24
C PRO A 206 6.91 12.63 -16.19
N PHE A 207 6.38 13.44 -17.12
CA PHE A 207 7.21 14.21 -18.06
C PHE A 207 8.10 15.22 -17.34
N ILE A 208 7.55 15.99 -16.39
CA ILE A 208 8.30 16.94 -15.57
C ILE A 208 9.37 16.22 -14.74
N LEU A 209 9.00 15.11 -14.10
CA LEU A 209 9.92 14.30 -13.30
C LEU A 209 11.06 13.69 -14.11
N TYR A 210 10.83 13.38 -15.39
CA TYR A 210 11.87 12.91 -16.30
C TYR A 210 12.75 14.05 -16.84
N TYR A 211 12.14 15.17 -17.23
CA TYR A 211 12.83 16.25 -17.95
C TYR A 211 13.70 17.13 -17.03
N ILE A 212 13.27 17.41 -15.79
CA ILE A 212 14.03 18.27 -14.88
C ILE A 212 15.41 17.67 -14.52
N PRO A 213 15.50 16.41 -14.05
CA PRO A 213 16.79 15.83 -13.66
C PRO A 213 17.73 15.64 -14.86
N THR A 214 17.21 15.27 -16.03
CA THR A 214 18.02 15.07 -17.24
C THR A 214 18.66 16.37 -17.71
N LYS A 215 17.93 17.48 -17.66
CA LYS A 215 18.46 18.81 -17.99
C LYS A 215 19.51 19.30 -16.98
N LEU A 216 19.34 18.99 -15.70
CA LEU A 216 20.32 19.34 -14.66
C LEU A 216 21.63 18.54 -14.83
N ASN A 217 21.54 17.26 -15.15
CA ASN A 217 22.72 16.41 -15.37
C ASN A 217 23.55 16.85 -16.59
N ASN A 218 22.89 17.29 -17.66
CA ASN A 218 23.57 17.79 -18.87
C ASN A 218 24.20 19.19 -18.70
N ARG A 219 23.87 19.94 -17.63
CA ARG A 219 24.52 21.22 -17.32
C ARG A 219 25.80 21.06 -16.49
N ASN A 220 25.98 19.90 -15.86
CA ASN A 220 27.12 19.57 -15.01
C ASN A 220 28.18 18.71 -15.72
N LYS A 221 28.01 18.49 -17.04
CA LYS A 221 29.00 17.90 -17.94
C LYS A 221 29.49 18.98 -18.91
#